data_AF-A0A942MW38-F1
#
_entry.id   AF-A0A942MW38-F1
#
_cell.length_a   1.000
_cell.length_b   1.000
_cell.length_c   1.000
_cell.angle_alpha   90.00
_cell.angle_beta   90.00
_cell.angle_gamma   90.00
#
_symmetry.space_group_name_H-M   'P 1'
#
loop_
_entity.id
_entity.type
_entity.pdbx_description
1 polymer ?
#
loop_
_entity_poly.entity_id
_entity_poly.type
_entity_poly.pdbx_seq_one_letter_code
_entity_poly.pdbx_strand_id
1 'polypeptide(L)'
;MTNTVRKGGGELLIRGKVSVKKYVAEKLLFILPGSILVVVLGLILISSAVSSPTNEVKLTANAGIGKIQLSWRTDISGVNEIRIYRSNTPEVTPTQGNYLISVEGLNGYNDAAVLAGQTYYYLVAAVLIDGREYLSNQASGIAFPINPHGNYTDNTVACALCHQAHGGLAPRLLADVSVRAICYLCHGNNGVSSYNIQGEYSRIASGHWLQPDRAPMMKCTDCHNTHDGGKDGGGNQIKITKLLEARVNGQRVHTGGGEGFCYSCHQGKSNFYPIKGRGHNFDSLAMQGEANISCLACHESHAANLPYLLRTLPKSGAMEVTGVNASACLTCHQVPLSNTRDNAWNGAAAYNGSGGKDNCFVCHDPHGTAMDSAVPPGMNSKYLNYSYDVAYSPARTAVFNEADYNTCFRSGCHSASDLLGTNTNFKDAPSAVNLHEKHLTALVTTDQGNAVCKECHRPHGAVESENPLLRARVGFPAQSVTGLEKEGVTIGPLFSSDLPGEGSCSLSCHGANHVAGEPGPLEINSVYSQSIP
;
A
#
# COMPACT_ATOMS: atom_id res chain seq x y z
N MET A 1 52.75 67.26 -2.72
CA MET A 1 53.11 66.10 -3.57
C MET A 1 52.81 64.83 -2.78
N THR A 2 52.07 63.91 -3.41
CA THR A 2 52.18 62.43 -3.31
C THR A 2 52.86 61.72 -2.12
N ASN A 3 52.08 60.80 -1.52
CA ASN A 3 52.40 59.38 -1.23
C ASN A 3 53.42 59.08 -0.09
N THR A 4 53.50 57.89 0.54
CA THR A 4 53.17 56.49 0.12
C THR A 4 52.97 55.61 1.39
N VAL A 5 51.82 54.96 1.67
CA VAL A 5 51.34 53.58 1.32
C VAL A 5 52.04 52.33 1.98
N ARG A 6 51.30 51.70 2.92
CA ARG A 6 51.04 50.26 3.26
C ARG A 6 52.04 49.08 3.02
N LYS A 7 52.11 48.19 4.03
CA LYS A 7 51.83 46.70 4.05
C LYS A 7 51.97 46.17 5.51
N GLY A 8 51.36 45.10 6.06
CA GLY A 8 50.39 44.09 5.60
C GLY A 8 51.00 42.67 5.45
N GLY A 9 50.62 41.59 6.16
CA GLY A 9 49.61 41.35 7.24
C GLY A 9 49.61 39.85 7.71
N GLY A 10 48.75 39.41 8.65
CA GLY A 10 48.70 38.00 9.13
C GLY A 10 47.61 37.64 10.17
N GLU A 11 47.20 36.36 10.25
CA GLU A 11 46.00 35.83 10.96
C GLU A 11 46.35 34.58 11.83
N LEU A 12 45.63 34.31 12.95
CA LEU A 12 45.71 33.03 13.72
C LEU A 12 44.46 32.75 14.61
N LEU A 13 44.31 31.53 15.14
CA LEU A 13 43.02 30.80 15.28
C LEU A 13 42.74 30.08 16.66
N ILE A 14 41.49 30.25 17.18
CA ILE A 14 40.60 29.40 18.05
C ILE A 14 40.99 28.81 19.47
N ARG A 15 39.99 28.88 20.41
CA ARG A 15 39.53 27.91 21.49
C ARG A 15 39.75 28.38 22.97
N GLY A 16 38.85 28.23 23.97
CA GLY A 16 37.40 27.88 24.06
C GLY A 16 36.97 27.35 25.47
N LYS A 17 35.74 27.65 25.97
CA LYS A 17 34.78 26.81 26.79
C LYS A 17 33.88 27.58 27.82
N VAL A 18 32.55 27.36 27.75
CA VAL A 18 31.57 26.88 28.80
C VAL A 18 31.72 27.42 30.25
N SER A 19 30.69 27.97 30.94
CA SER A 19 29.45 27.26 31.37
C SER A 19 28.19 28.15 31.69
N VAL A 20 27.31 27.70 32.60
CA VAL A 20 25.86 28.01 32.81
C VAL A 20 25.48 28.12 34.33
N LYS A 21 24.54 29.00 34.76
CA LYS A 21 23.27 28.68 35.52
C LYS A 21 22.57 29.82 36.30
N LYS A 22 21.22 29.70 36.36
CA LYS A 22 20.22 30.40 37.22
C LYS A 22 20.44 30.17 38.73
N TYR A 23 19.97 31.11 39.57
CA TYR A 23 19.01 30.98 40.70
C TYR A 23 18.75 32.42 41.22
N VAL A 24 17.57 33.04 41.10
CA VAL A 24 16.33 32.93 41.91
C VAL A 24 16.54 33.12 43.41
N ALA A 25 15.77 34.06 43.97
CA ALA A 25 15.87 34.68 45.29
C ALA A 25 15.79 33.76 46.51
N GLU A 26 16.35 34.23 47.64
CA GLU A 26 15.55 34.43 48.87
C GLU A 26 16.17 35.45 49.84
N LYS A 27 15.37 35.92 50.81
CA LYS A 27 15.78 36.89 51.84
C LYS A 27 16.68 36.21 52.88
N LEU A 28 17.70 36.90 53.38
CA LEU A 28 18.02 36.86 54.81
C LEU A 28 18.74 38.14 55.27
N LEU A 29 18.32 38.66 56.42
CA LEU A 29 18.84 39.88 57.04
C LEU A 29 19.92 39.50 58.06
N PHE A 30 21.15 39.99 57.87
CA PHE A 30 22.17 40.02 58.94
C PHE A 30 22.93 41.34 58.90
N ILE A 31 22.98 42.02 60.05
CA ILE A 31 23.73 43.26 60.30
C ILE A 31 24.86 42.92 61.26
N LEU A 32 26.10 43.28 60.94
CA LEU A 32 27.18 43.66 61.89
C LEU A 32 28.32 44.35 61.09
N PRO A 33 29.24 45.12 61.74
CA PRO A 33 29.55 46.47 61.26
C PRO A 33 30.97 46.65 60.65
N GLY A 34 31.15 47.71 59.85
CA GLY A 34 32.45 48.01 59.24
C GLY A 34 32.56 49.30 58.41
N SER A 35 32.33 50.47 59.04
CA SER A 35 33.03 51.75 58.73
C SER A 35 32.76 52.56 57.44
N ILE A 36 32.22 53.77 57.68
CA ILE A 36 32.57 55.08 57.05
C ILE A 36 32.00 55.41 55.65
N LEU A 37 30.75 55.91 55.67
CA LEU A 37 30.38 57.30 55.32
C LEU A 37 31.20 58.06 54.25
N VAL A 38 30.61 58.25 53.05
CA VAL A 38 30.60 59.56 52.36
C VAL A 38 29.19 59.81 51.83
N VAL A 39 28.54 60.88 52.29
CA VAL A 39 27.24 61.34 51.78
C VAL A 39 27.47 62.39 50.72
N VAL A 40 26.98 62.16 49.49
CA VAL A 40 26.75 63.22 48.51
C VAL A 40 25.23 63.29 48.27
N LEU A 41 24.62 64.35 48.80
CA LEU A 41 23.18 64.56 48.75
C LEU A 41 22.79 65.17 47.39
N GLY A 42 22.41 64.33 46.43
CA GLY A 42 21.87 64.77 45.14
C GLY A 42 20.34 64.78 45.16
N LEU A 43 19.72 65.95 44.95
CA LEU A 43 18.26 66.07 44.82
C LEU A 43 17.75 65.24 43.62
N ILE A 44 16.84 64.30 43.88
CA ILE A 44 16.06 63.64 42.82
C ILE A 44 14.78 64.43 42.60
N LEU A 45 14.73 65.16 41.48
CA LEU A 45 13.47 65.69 40.94
C LEU A 45 12.64 64.50 40.42
N ILE A 46 11.57 64.15 41.13
CA ILE A 46 10.60 63.16 40.63
C ILE A 46 9.74 63.84 39.56
N SER A 47 10.21 63.82 38.31
CA SER A 47 9.40 64.16 37.16
C SER A 47 8.35 63.08 36.94
N SER A 48 7.16 63.28 37.50
CA SER A 48 5.99 62.47 37.19
C SER A 48 5.49 62.84 35.80
N ALA A 49 6.06 62.21 34.77
CA ALA A 49 5.59 62.35 33.41
C ALA A 49 4.16 61.79 33.31
N VAL A 50 3.16 62.67 33.32
CA VAL A 50 1.79 62.32 32.95
C VAL A 50 1.82 62.00 31.45
N SER A 51 1.66 60.73 31.11
CA SER A 51 1.47 60.33 29.72
C SER A 51 0.13 60.89 29.23
N SER A 52 0.16 61.86 28.31
CA SER A 52 -1.04 62.24 27.56
C SER A 52 -1.67 60.99 26.92
N PRO A 53 -3.02 60.87 26.91
CA PRO A 53 -3.67 59.80 26.17
C PRO A 53 -3.25 59.87 24.70
N THR A 54 -2.77 58.74 24.19
CA THR A 54 -2.29 58.62 22.82
C THR A 54 -3.42 58.50 21.80
N ASN A 55 -4.66 58.30 22.27
CA ASN A 55 -5.86 58.03 21.48
C ASN A 55 -5.61 56.92 20.46
N GLU A 56 -4.98 55.85 20.95
CA GLU A 56 -4.43 54.77 20.16
C GLU A 56 -5.38 53.58 20.18
N VAL A 57 -5.52 52.93 19.04
CA VAL A 57 -6.10 51.59 18.93
C VAL A 57 -5.01 50.66 18.40
N LYS A 58 -4.67 49.61 19.16
CA LYS A 58 -3.67 48.62 18.75
C LYS A 58 -4.33 47.27 18.47
N LEU A 59 -4.35 46.88 17.21
CA LEU A 59 -4.88 45.62 16.68
C LEU A 59 -3.77 44.59 16.49
N THR A 60 -4.03 43.35 16.90
CA THR A 60 -3.29 42.16 16.50
C THR A 60 -4.21 41.20 15.77
N ALA A 61 -3.67 40.52 14.75
CA ALA A 61 -4.34 39.46 14.02
C ALA A 61 -3.49 38.19 14.14
N ASN A 62 -3.97 37.22 14.90
CA ASN A 62 -3.26 35.96 15.13
C ASN A 62 -3.77 34.89 14.15
N ALA A 63 -2.83 34.18 13.54
CA ALA A 63 -3.15 33.04 12.69
C ALA A 63 -3.86 31.93 13.49
N GLY A 64 -4.84 31.28 12.87
CA GLY A 64 -5.62 30.19 13.47
C GLY A 64 -5.97 29.13 12.43
N ILE A 65 -6.38 27.95 12.90
CA ILE A 65 -6.83 26.87 12.01
C ILE A 65 -8.23 27.21 11.53
N GLY A 66 -8.39 27.40 10.21
CA GLY A 66 -9.67 27.77 9.58
C GLY A 66 -10.25 29.15 9.99
N LYS A 67 -9.50 29.97 10.72
CA LYS A 67 -9.93 31.31 11.18
C LYS A 67 -8.74 32.23 11.48
N ILE A 68 -8.99 33.53 11.54
CA ILE A 68 -8.05 34.54 12.05
C ILE A 68 -8.63 35.15 13.32
N GLN A 69 -7.81 35.22 14.38
CA GLN A 69 -8.24 35.72 15.70
C GLN A 69 -7.75 37.16 15.88
N LEU A 70 -8.68 38.10 15.85
CA LEU A 70 -8.41 39.51 16.07
C LEU A 70 -8.48 39.82 17.57
N SER A 71 -7.59 40.67 18.04
CA SER A 71 -7.64 41.23 19.40
C SER A 71 -7.16 42.67 19.37
N TRP A 72 -7.80 43.55 20.12
CA TRP A 72 -7.43 44.96 20.16
C TRP A 72 -7.42 45.50 21.59
N ARG A 73 -6.65 46.56 21.77
CA ARG A 73 -6.66 47.40 22.97
C ARG A 73 -6.73 48.86 22.55
N THR A 74 -7.29 49.69 23.42
CA THR A 74 -7.29 51.13 23.24
C THR A 74 -7.17 51.83 24.59
N ASP A 75 -6.56 53.02 24.59
CA ASP A 75 -6.54 53.94 25.73
C ASP A 75 -7.67 54.99 25.66
N ILE A 76 -8.51 54.92 24.62
CA ILE A 76 -9.64 55.83 24.40
C ILE A 76 -10.79 55.49 25.35
N SER A 77 -11.19 56.47 26.17
CA SER A 77 -12.37 56.38 27.02
C SER A 77 -13.66 56.68 26.24
N GLY A 78 -14.75 55.96 26.54
CA GLY A 78 -16.07 56.23 25.96
C GLY A 78 -16.35 55.61 24.59
N VAL A 79 -15.58 54.60 24.17
CA VAL A 79 -15.86 53.82 22.95
C VAL A 79 -17.20 53.11 23.07
N ASN A 80 -18.09 53.39 22.11
CA ASN A 80 -19.42 52.81 22.00
C ASN A 80 -19.37 51.47 21.24
N GLU A 81 -18.74 51.48 20.05
CA GLU A 81 -18.63 50.30 19.19
C GLU A 81 -17.23 50.19 18.55
N ILE A 82 -16.90 48.98 18.10
CA ILE A 82 -15.70 48.66 17.33
C ILE A 82 -16.14 48.13 15.96
N ARG A 83 -15.90 48.89 14.89
CA ARG A 83 -16.13 48.44 13.51
C ARG A 83 -14.90 47.69 12.99
N ILE A 84 -15.11 46.56 12.34
CA ILE A 84 -14.06 45.68 11.83
C ILE A 84 -14.09 45.71 10.29
N TYR A 85 -12.92 45.87 9.68
CA TYR A 85 -12.74 45.91 8.23
C TYR A 85 -11.74 44.84 7.77
N ARG A 86 -11.96 44.24 6.59
CA ARG A 86 -11.17 43.12 6.06
C ARG A 86 -10.89 43.27 4.56
N SER A 87 -9.62 43.15 4.17
CA SER A 87 -9.16 43.17 2.78
C SER A 87 -8.32 41.96 2.42
N ASN A 88 -8.28 41.62 1.12
CA ASN A 88 -7.36 40.64 0.56
C ASN A 88 -6.02 41.28 0.11
N THR A 89 -5.94 42.61 0.10
CA THR A 89 -4.74 43.40 -0.24
C THR A 89 -4.29 44.25 0.96
N PRO A 90 -2.99 44.57 1.07
CA PRO A 90 -2.50 45.54 2.05
C PRO A 90 -3.04 46.95 1.76
N GLU A 91 -2.73 47.89 2.66
CA GLU A 91 -3.13 49.31 2.59
C GLU A 91 -4.65 49.49 2.70
N VAL A 92 -5.24 48.78 3.67
CA VAL A 92 -6.69 48.79 3.93
C VAL A 92 -7.16 50.22 4.21
N THR A 93 -8.09 50.70 3.39
CA THR A 93 -8.86 51.93 3.65
C THR A 93 -10.30 51.54 4.01
N PRO A 94 -10.86 51.96 5.16
CA PRO A 94 -12.24 51.65 5.53
C PRO A 94 -13.26 52.10 4.48
N THR A 95 -14.10 51.17 4.01
CA THR A 95 -15.20 51.42 3.06
C THR A 95 -16.36 50.46 3.32
N GLN A 96 -17.54 50.74 2.76
CA GLN A 96 -18.67 49.80 2.83
C GLN A 96 -18.36 48.44 2.17
N GLY A 97 -17.46 48.40 1.19
CA GLY A 97 -17.08 47.17 0.47
C GLY A 97 -16.14 46.24 1.24
N ASN A 98 -15.51 46.72 2.32
CA ASN A 98 -14.63 45.92 3.18
C ASN A 98 -15.04 45.93 4.66
N TYR A 99 -16.17 46.56 5.00
CA TYR A 99 -16.81 46.44 6.30
C TYR A 99 -17.24 45.00 6.55
N LEU A 100 -16.87 44.44 7.71
CA LEU A 100 -17.17 43.07 8.11
C LEU A 100 -18.32 43.02 9.12
N ILE A 101 -18.18 43.74 10.24
CA ILE A 101 -19.14 43.76 11.35
C ILE A 101 -18.82 44.92 12.32
N SER A 102 -19.76 45.26 13.21
CA SER A 102 -19.50 46.07 14.41
C SER A 102 -19.78 45.28 15.69
N VAL A 103 -18.99 45.52 16.73
CA VAL A 103 -19.14 44.86 18.05
C VAL A 103 -19.05 45.85 19.20
N GLU A 104 -19.88 45.68 20.22
CA GLU A 104 -19.93 46.53 21.42
C GLU A 104 -19.29 45.81 22.62
N GLY A 105 -18.56 46.53 23.47
CA GLY A 105 -17.99 45.99 24.73
C GLY A 105 -16.93 44.89 24.61
N LEU A 106 -16.58 44.43 23.40
CA LEU A 106 -15.60 43.37 23.15
C LEU A 106 -14.22 43.91 22.78
N ASN A 107 -13.19 43.13 23.11
CA ASN A 107 -11.78 43.41 22.80
C ASN A 107 -11.15 42.40 21.82
N GLY A 108 -11.97 41.62 21.12
CA GLY A 108 -11.53 40.65 20.11
C GLY A 108 -12.67 40.08 19.27
N TYR A 109 -12.31 39.45 18.15
CA TYR A 109 -13.24 38.86 17.17
C TYR A 109 -12.59 37.66 16.47
N ASN A 110 -13.38 36.64 16.10
CA ASN A 110 -12.90 35.49 15.34
C ASN A 110 -13.47 35.55 13.91
N ASP A 111 -12.65 35.88 12.93
CA ASP A 111 -13.07 35.76 11.52
C ASP A 111 -12.87 34.32 11.04
N ALA A 112 -13.97 33.58 10.90
CA ALA A 112 -14.01 32.23 10.36
C ALA A 112 -14.44 32.19 8.86
N ALA A 113 -14.78 33.33 8.25
CA ALA A 113 -15.19 33.42 6.86
C ALA A 113 -13.98 33.64 5.92
N VAL A 114 -12.86 32.99 6.23
CA VAL A 114 -11.54 33.19 5.61
C VAL A 114 -11.03 31.90 4.96
N LEU A 115 -10.40 32.04 3.79
CA LEU A 115 -9.80 30.89 3.09
C LEU A 115 -8.43 30.56 3.68
N ALA A 116 -8.17 29.27 3.87
CA ALA A 116 -6.87 28.80 4.32
C ALA A 116 -5.76 29.08 3.29
N GLY A 117 -4.58 29.47 3.76
CA GLY A 117 -3.46 29.87 2.91
C GLY A 117 -3.55 31.29 2.33
N GLN A 118 -4.70 31.96 2.42
CA GLN A 118 -4.85 33.36 2.02
C GLN A 118 -4.48 34.29 3.18
N THR A 119 -3.61 35.27 2.92
CA THR A 119 -3.35 36.38 3.83
C THR A 119 -4.50 37.39 3.74
N TYR A 120 -5.05 37.77 4.88
CA TYR A 120 -6.04 38.84 5.00
C TYR A 120 -5.46 39.98 5.85
N TYR A 121 -5.88 41.21 5.53
CA TYR A 121 -5.47 42.45 6.19
C TYR A 121 -6.67 43.08 6.87
N TYR A 122 -6.47 43.57 8.10
CA TYR A 122 -7.53 44.06 8.97
C TYR A 122 -7.22 45.44 9.52
N LEU A 123 -8.29 46.21 9.73
CA LEU A 123 -8.35 47.39 10.57
C LEU A 123 -9.53 47.27 11.52
N VAL A 124 -9.43 47.92 12.68
CA VAL A 124 -10.60 48.22 13.52
C VAL A 124 -10.70 49.72 13.76
N ALA A 125 -11.93 50.23 13.83
CA ALA A 125 -12.23 51.61 14.19
C ALA A 125 -12.95 51.64 15.53
N ALA A 126 -12.38 52.32 16.53
CA ALA A 126 -13.07 52.61 17.78
C ALA A 126 -13.94 53.87 17.59
N VAL A 127 -15.25 53.69 17.73
CA VAL A 127 -16.26 54.73 17.49
C VAL A 127 -16.80 55.21 18.84
N LEU A 128 -16.70 56.51 19.11
CA LEU A 128 -17.30 57.15 20.29
C LEU A 128 -18.81 57.35 20.11
N ILE A 129 -19.54 57.56 21.21
CA ILE A 129 -20.98 57.86 21.19
C ILE A 129 -21.35 59.14 20.40
N ASP A 130 -20.39 60.05 20.20
CA ASP A 130 -20.54 61.26 19.38
C ASP A 130 -20.15 61.06 17.90
N GLY A 131 -19.88 59.82 17.48
CA GLY A 131 -19.57 59.44 16.11
C GLY A 131 -18.11 59.67 15.68
N ARG A 132 -17.22 60.14 16.56
CA ARG A 132 -15.78 60.22 16.24
C ARG A 132 -15.15 58.83 16.17
N GLU A 133 -14.33 58.62 15.15
CA GLU A 133 -13.65 57.33 14.91
C GLU A 133 -12.13 57.44 15.05
N TYR A 134 -11.53 56.39 15.63
CA TYR A 134 -10.08 56.25 15.79
C TYR A 134 -9.65 54.90 15.22
N LEU A 135 -8.82 54.93 14.17
CA LEU A 135 -8.36 53.74 13.46
C LEU A 135 -7.19 53.06 14.17
N SER A 136 -7.13 51.73 14.07
CA SER A 136 -6.00 50.95 14.53
C SER A 136 -4.80 51.00 13.58
N ASN A 137 -3.66 50.48 14.03
CA ASN A 137 -2.68 49.95 13.09
C ASN A 137 -3.33 48.87 12.19
N GLN A 138 -2.85 48.74 10.95
CA GLN A 138 -3.15 47.56 10.15
C GLN A 138 -2.53 46.31 10.81
N ALA A 139 -3.26 45.21 10.82
CA ALA A 139 -2.74 43.89 11.15
C ALA A 139 -3.00 42.93 9.99
N SER A 140 -2.20 41.88 9.84
CA SER A 140 -2.46 40.81 8.88
C SER A 140 -2.39 39.45 9.53
N GLY A 141 -3.18 38.53 9.02
CA GLY A 141 -3.22 37.14 9.47
C GLY A 141 -3.41 36.20 8.29
N ILE A 142 -3.05 34.94 8.50
CA ILE A 142 -3.28 33.84 7.56
C ILE A 142 -4.06 32.76 8.31
N ALA A 143 -5.11 32.22 7.70
CA ALA A 143 -5.75 31.02 8.21
C ALA A 143 -4.88 29.82 7.81
N PHE A 144 -4.49 28.98 8.77
CA PHE A 144 -3.70 27.79 8.47
C PHE A 144 -4.56 26.75 7.73
N PRO A 145 -3.99 26.03 6.75
CA PRO A 145 -4.59 24.82 6.20
C PRO A 145 -4.97 23.87 7.32
N ILE A 146 -6.14 23.25 7.20
CA ILE A 146 -6.56 22.18 8.10
C ILE A 146 -5.73 20.94 7.77
N ASN A 147 -4.53 20.85 8.36
CA ASN A 147 -3.85 19.58 8.55
C ASN A 147 -4.10 19.14 10.00
N PRO A 148 -5.19 18.40 10.27
CA PRO A 148 -5.50 17.95 11.62
C PRO A 148 -4.51 16.85 12.05
N HIS A 149 -3.80 16.23 11.11
CA HIS A 149 -2.87 15.12 11.31
C HIS A 149 -1.44 15.59 11.70
N GLY A 150 -1.34 16.76 12.32
CA GLY A 150 -0.08 17.36 12.78
C GLY A 150 0.31 16.94 14.21
N ASN A 151 1.43 17.47 14.69
CA ASN A 151 1.80 17.37 16.10
C ASN A 151 0.83 18.21 16.95
N TYR A 152 0.16 17.58 17.91
CA TYR A 152 -0.69 18.27 18.88
C TYR A 152 0.14 18.72 20.08
N THR A 153 -0.21 19.86 20.67
CA THR A 153 0.24 20.26 22.01
C THR A 153 -0.98 20.48 22.89
N ASP A 154 -0.77 20.52 24.21
CA ASP A 154 -1.82 20.49 25.24
C ASP A 154 -2.81 21.68 25.19
N ASN A 155 -2.61 22.66 24.31
CA ASN A 155 -3.45 23.85 24.17
C ASN A 155 -3.65 24.28 22.69
N THR A 156 -3.89 23.32 21.78
CA THR A 156 -4.23 23.63 20.38
C THR A 156 -5.73 23.60 20.11
N VAL A 157 -6.20 24.50 19.23
CA VAL A 157 -7.56 24.43 18.66
C VAL A 157 -7.78 23.23 17.73
N ALA A 158 -6.72 22.50 17.34
CA ALA A 158 -6.82 21.30 16.51
C ALA A 158 -7.52 20.15 17.25
N CYS A 159 -7.30 20.02 18.57
CA CYS A 159 -7.95 19.00 19.39
C CYS A 159 -9.49 19.10 19.32
N ALA A 160 -10.01 20.33 19.22
CA ALA A 160 -11.45 20.62 19.14
C ALA A 160 -12.11 20.24 17.81
N LEU A 161 -11.33 19.87 16.78
CA LEU A 161 -11.86 19.36 15.51
C LEU A 161 -12.38 17.91 15.65
N CYS A 162 -11.85 17.17 16.63
CA CYS A 162 -12.19 15.76 16.88
C CYS A 162 -12.87 15.55 18.24
N HIS A 163 -12.62 16.42 19.22
CA HIS A 163 -13.08 16.27 20.60
C HIS A 163 -13.86 17.47 21.16
N GLN A 164 -14.85 17.19 22.01
CA GLN A 164 -15.63 18.18 22.74
C GLN A 164 -15.72 17.80 24.24
N ALA A 165 -14.98 18.53 25.08
CA ALA A 165 -14.79 18.20 26.50
C ALA A 165 -16.09 18.22 27.34
N HIS A 166 -17.02 19.12 27.00
CA HIS A 166 -18.32 19.24 27.65
C HIS A 166 -19.43 19.21 26.59
N GLY A 167 -19.75 18.01 26.10
CA GLY A 167 -20.79 17.80 25.07
C GLY A 167 -20.49 16.77 24.00
N GLY A 168 -19.36 16.05 24.06
CA GLY A 168 -19.03 15.00 23.08
C GLY A 168 -20.14 13.95 22.94
N LEU A 169 -20.50 13.65 21.69
CA LEU A 169 -21.62 12.79 21.29
C LEU A 169 -21.31 11.28 21.44
N ALA A 170 -20.05 10.91 21.63
CA ALA A 170 -19.62 9.52 21.80
C ALA A 170 -18.42 9.37 22.78
N PRO A 171 -18.16 8.15 23.29
CA PRO A 171 -17.11 7.91 24.29
C PRO A 171 -15.71 8.38 23.85
N ARG A 172 -14.89 8.81 24.82
CA ARG A 172 -13.64 9.58 24.61
C ARG A 172 -13.87 11.00 24.08
N LEU A 173 -14.98 11.63 24.48
CA LEU A 173 -15.28 13.03 24.21
C LEU A 173 -15.32 13.35 22.71
N LEU A 174 -15.76 12.42 21.86
CA LEU A 174 -15.76 12.62 20.40
C LEU A 174 -16.81 13.67 20.01
N ALA A 175 -16.46 14.57 19.10
CA ALA A 175 -17.35 15.64 18.62
C ALA A 175 -18.50 15.14 17.71
N ASP A 176 -18.43 13.89 17.24
CA ASP A 176 -19.44 13.23 16.42
C ASP A 176 -19.76 11.82 16.98
N VAL A 177 -20.82 11.19 16.50
CA VAL A 177 -21.38 9.92 16.99
C VAL A 177 -20.45 8.71 16.83
N SER A 178 -19.38 8.82 16.04
CA SER A 178 -18.35 7.79 15.92
C SER A 178 -17.04 8.32 15.34
N VAL A 179 -15.94 7.59 15.56
CA VAL A 179 -14.64 7.83 14.90
C VAL A 179 -14.79 7.87 13.37
N ARG A 180 -15.59 6.98 12.79
CA ARG A 180 -15.85 6.92 11.34
C ARG A 180 -16.53 8.20 10.84
N ALA A 181 -17.52 8.71 11.58
CA ALA A 181 -18.22 9.95 11.24
C ALA A 181 -17.24 11.15 11.23
N ILE A 182 -16.44 11.31 12.29
CA ILE A 182 -15.40 12.37 12.37
C ILE A 182 -14.46 12.31 11.16
N CYS A 183 -13.92 11.13 10.83
CA CYS A 183 -13.05 10.99 9.67
C CYS A 183 -13.74 11.39 8.36
N TYR A 184 -15.04 11.07 8.20
CA TYR A 184 -15.81 11.37 6.99
C TYR A 184 -16.19 12.85 6.85
N LEU A 185 -16.12 13.67 7.92
CA LEU A 185 -16.27 15.13 7.80
C LEU A 185 -15.22 15.73 6.84
N CYS A 186 -14.00 15.18 6.85
CA CYS A 186 -12.91 15.62 5.98
C CYS A 186 -12.64 14.66 4.81
N HIS A 187 -12.77 13.35 5.01
CA HIS A 187 -12.46 12.30 4.02
C HIS A 187 -13.71 11.65 3.38
N GLY A 188 -14.88 12.24 3.57
CA GLY A 188 -16.13 11.82 2.95
C GLY A 188 -16.35 12.41 1.55
N ASN A 189 -17.49 12.06 0.95
CA ASN A 189 -17.84 12.50 -0.41
C ASN A 189 -17.94 14.03 -0.57
N ASN A 190 -18.26 14.75 0.50
CA ASN A 190 -18.34 16.21 0.55
C ASN A 190 -17.22 16.83 1.42
N GLY A 191 -16.19 16.05 1.76
CA GLY A 191 -15.11 16.46 2.65
C GLY A 191 -14.04 17.31 1.95
N VAL A 192 -13.28 18.07 2.74
CA VAL A 192 -12.23 18.99 2.25
C VAL A 192 -10.87 18.33 1.96
N SER A 193 -10.73 17.03 2.21
CA SER A 193 -9.49 16.28 1.97
C SER A 193 -9.30 15.95 0.49
N SER A 194 -8.05 15.93 0.02
CA SER A 194 -7.71 15.38 -1.30
C SER A 194 -7.90 13.86 -1.39
N TYR A 195 -8.24 13.18 -0.29
CA TYR A 195 -8.48 11.75 -0.21
C TYR A 195 -9.90 11.46 0.28
N ASN A 196 -10.84 11.26 -0.66
CA ASN A 196 -12.20 10.78 -0.35
C ASN A 196 -12.21 9.25 -0.25
N ILE A 197 -12.16 8.72 0.96
CA ILE A 197 -12.17 7.27 1.23
C ILE A 197 -13.59 6.72 1.42
N GLN A 198 -14.60 7.57 1.67
CA GLN A 198 -15.99 7.13 1.74
C GLN A 198 -16.49 6.64 0.37
N GLY A 199 -16.05 7.30 -0.71
CA GLY A 199 -16.28 6.84 -2.08
C GLY A 199 -15.56 5.52 -2.42
N GLU A 200 -14.47 5.18 -1.72
CA GLU A 200 -13.81 3.88 -1.86
C GLU A 200 -14.63 2.76 -1.21
N TYR A 201 -15.13 2.95 0.02
CA TYR A 201 -15.97 1.95 0.72
C TYR A 201 -17.36 1.75 0.11
N SER A 202 -17.76 2.56 -0.86
CA SER A 202 -18.98 2.36 -1.65
C SER A 202 -18.82 1.28 -2.74
N ARG A 203 -17.63 0.67 -2.86
CA ARG A 203 -17.29 -0.38 -3.82
C ARG A 203 -17.61 -1.77 -3.25
N ILE A 204 -18.43 -2.52 -3.97
CA ILE A 204 -19.25 -3.61 -3.40
C ILE A 204 -18.62 -5.01 -3.40
N ALA A 205 -17.43 -5.22 -3.98
CA ALA A 205 -16.85 -6.56 -4.12
C ALA A 205 -16.05 -7.03 -2.91
N SER A 206 -15.14 -6.21 -2.37
CA SER A 206 -14.36 -6.57 -1.17
C SER A 206 -13.78 -5.35 -0.44
N GLY A 207 -13.46 -5.51 0.84
CA GLY A 207 -12.88 -4.43 1.66
C GLY A 207 -12.56 -4.84 3.11
N HIS A 208 -11.77 -4.02 3.79
CA HIS A 208 -11.61 -4.06 5.25
C HIS A 208 -12.84 -3.37 5.89
N TRP A 209 -13.94 -4.11 5.98
CA TRP A 209 -15.27 -3.53 6.23
C TRP A 209 -15.39 -2.76 7.55
N LEU A 210 -15.95 -1.56 7.45
CA LEU A 210 -16.22 -0.64 8.57
C LEU A 210 -17.68 -0.67 9.05
N GLN A 211 -18.47 -1.68 8.67
CA GLN A 211 -19.93 -1.76 8.92
C GLN A 211 -20.31 -2.85 9.93
N PRO A 212 -21.36 -2.65 10.75
CA PRO A 212 -21.72 -3.57 11.85
C PRO A 212 -22.40 -4.87 11.45
N ASP A 213 -22.79 -5.03 10.18
CA ASP A 213 -23.43 -6.21 9.62
C ASP A 213 -22.45 -7.31 9.16
N ARG A 214 -21.14 -7.01 9.11
CA ARG A 214 -20.09 -7.95 8.65
C ARG A 214 -18.95 -8.03 9.66
N ALA A 215 -18.77 -9.20 10.26
CA ALA A 215 -17.66 -9.51 11.15
C ALA A 215 -16.49 -10.17 10.39
N PRO A 216 -15.22 -9.94 10.79
CA PRO A 216 -14.79 -9.00 11.84
C PRO A 216 -14.87 -7.53 11.36
N MET A 217 -15.45 -6.67 12.20
CA MET A 217 -15.53 -5.24 11.93
C MET A 217 -14.17 -4.57 12.17
N MET A 218 -13.67 -3.83 11.18
CA MET A 218 -12.50 -2.96 11.34
C MET A 218 -12.93 -1.53 11.68
N LYS A 219 -12.05 -0.78 12.34
CA LYS A 219 -12.16 0.68 12.54
C LYS A 219 -10.97 1.36 11.89
N CYS A 220 -11.14 2.63 11.50
CA CYS A 220 -10.03 3.46 11.01
C CYS A 220 -8.84 3.44 11.99
N THR A 221 -9.11 3.40 13.30
CA THR A 221 -8.10 3.38 14.37
C THR A 221 -7.38 2.05 14.59
N ASP A 222 -7.79 0.98 13.89
CA ASP A 222 -7.09 -0.30 13.93
C ASP A 222 -5.91 -0.31 12.92
N CYS A 223 -5.91 0.66 11.99
CA CYS A 223 -4.85 0.90 11.00
C CYS A 223 -4.18 2.28 11.11
N HIS A 224 -4.84 3.28 11.71
CA HIS A 224 -4.34 4.64 11.84
C HIS A 224 -4.33 5.13 13.29
N ASN A 225 -3.29 5.86 13.67
CA ASN A 225 -3.31 6.68 14.89
C ASN A 225 -3.51 8.15 14.50
N THR A 226 -4.66 8.73 14.84
CA THR A 226 -4.98 10.15 14.58
C THR A 226 -4.11 11.14 15.36
N HIS A 227 -3.30 10.64 16.29
CA HIS A 227 -2.29 11.37 17.05
C HIS A 227 -0.90 10.99 16.54
N ASP A 228 0.11 11.82 16.82
CA ASP A 228 1.49 11.66 16.35
C ASP A 228 2.29 10.56 17.09
N GLY A 229 1.69 9.38 17.21
CA GLY A 229 2.28 8.19 17.83
C GLY A 229 2.50 8.26 19.34
N GLY A 230 2.37 9.43 19.96
CA GLY A 230 2.72 9.66 21.36
C GLY A 230 4.23 9.61 21.56
N LYS A 231 4.68 9.02 22.68
CA LYS A 231 6.10 8.88 23.01
C LYS A 231 6.52 7.42 23.09
N ASP A 232 7.78 7.13 22.75
CA ASP A 232 8.41 5.82 22.97
C ASP A 232 8.74 5.61 24.45
N GLY A 233 9.25 4.42 24.79
CA GLY A 233 9.70 4.10 26.16
C GLY A 233 10.87 4.95 26.67
N GLY A 234 11.54 5.71 25.80
CA GLY A 234 12.57 6.69 26.14
C GLY A 234 12.05 8.15 26.19
N GLY A 235 10.76 8.38 25.93
CA GLY A 235 10.14 9.70 25.93
C GLY A 235 10.22 10.49 24.61
N ASN A 236 10.75 9.92 23.53
CA ASN A 236 10.86 10.58 22.22
C ASN A 236 9.53 10.51 21.46
N GLN A 237 9.16 11.56 20.74
CA GLN A 237 7.89 11.63 20.01
C GLN A 237 7.91 10.76 18.74
N ILE A 238 6.97 9.83 18.62
CA ILE A 238 6.94 8.81 17.55
C ILE A 238 6.23 9.37 16.32
N LYS A 239 6.92 10.12 15.46
CA LYS A 239 6.31 10.61 14.22
C LYS A 239 5.96 9.46 13.26
N ILE A 240 4.66 9.17 13.12
CA ILE A 240 4.16 8.08 12.29
C ILE A 240 3.86 8.55 10.86
N THR A 241 4.58 8.00 9.88
CA THR A 241 4.35 8.26 8.45
C THR A 241 2.93 7.86 8.03
N LYS A 242 2.20 8.80 7.38
CA LYS A 242 0.78 8.64 7.00
C LYS A 242 -0.14 8.21 8.16
N LEU A 243 0.26 8.46 9.40
CA LEU A 243 -0.44 8.02 10.61
C LEU A 243 -0.66 6.49 10.73
N LEU A 244 0.07 5.65 10.00
CA LEU A 244 -0.12 4.19 10.00
C LEU A 244 0.36 3.52 11.31
N GLU A 245 -0.59 3.03 12.10
CA GLU A 245 -0.35 2.29 13.34
C GLU A 245 -1.32 1.11 13.42
N ALA A 246 -0.80 -0.11 13.40
CA ALA A 246 -1.64 -1.30 13.50
C ALA A 246 -1.99 -1.60 14.95
N ARG A 247 -3.27 -1.88 15.20
CA ARG A 247 -3.77 -2.30 16.52
C ARG A 247 -4.60 -3.57 16.43
N VAL A 248 -4.32 -4.51 17.34
CA VAL A 248 -5.10 -5.73 17.53
C VAL A 248 -5.71 -5.68 18.92
N ASN A 249 -7.03 -5.86 19.03
CA ASN A 249 -7.78 -5.74 20.30
C ASN A 249 -7.49 -4.42 21.06
N GLY A 250 -7.23 -3.34 20.33
CA GLY A 250 -6.89 -2.02 20.86
C GLY A 250 -5.42 -1.83 21.30
N GLN A 251 -4.61 -2.89 21.37
CA GLN A 251 -3.19 -2.83 21.66
C GLN A 251 -2.38 -2.54 20.40
N ARG A 252 -1.38 -1.65 20.49
CA ARG A 252 -0.44 -1.34 19.39
C ARG A 252 0.45 -2.55 19.12
N VAL A 253 0.49 -2.97 17.85
CA VAL A 253 1.34 -4.09 17.39
C VAL A 253 2.36 -3.67 16.31
N HIS A 254 2.14 -2.56 15.59
CA HIS A 254 3.10 -2.03 14.62
C HIS A 254 2.97 -0.51 14.46
N THR A 255 4.06 0.17 14.08
CA THR A 255 4.10 1.61 13.76
C THR A 255 4.89 1.86 12.49
N GLY A 256 4.32 2.63 11.56
CA GLY A 256 4.90 2.86 10.23
C GLY A 256 4.17 2.05 9.15
N GLY A 257 4.57 2.27 7.89
CA GLY A 257 4.03 1.57 6.72
C GLY A 257 5.00 0.54 6.13
N GLY A 258 4.66 0.03 4.95
CA GLY A 258 5.38 -1.08 4.31
C GLY A 258 4.83 -2.44 4.71
N GLU A 259 5.40 -3.53 4.20
CA GLU A 259 4.81 -4.88 4.34
C GLU A 259 4.67 -5.35 5.80
N GLY A 260 5.58 -4.92 6.69
CA GLY A 260 5.53 -5.22 8.12
C GLY A 260 4.25 -4.73 8.82
N PHE A 261 3.63 -3.67 8.30
CA PHE A 261 2.32 -3.21 8.76
C PHE A 261 1.22 -4.24 8.43
N CYS A 262 1.20 -4.76 7.20
CA CYS A 262 0.23 -5.78 6.77
C CYS A 262 0.40 -7.09 7.56
N TYR A 263 1.64 -7.54 7.76
CA TYR A 263 1.93 -8.79 8.49
C TYR A 263 1.52 -8.77 9.96
N SER A 264 1.34 -7.59 10.58
CA SER A 264 0.87 -7.49 11.97
C SER A 264 -0.48 -8.18 12.22
N CYS A 265 -1.36 -8.18 11.21
CA CYS A 265 -2.65 -8.88 11.22
C CYS A 265 -2.64 -10.12 10.29
N HIS A 266 -1.94 -10.06 9.15
CA HIS A 266 -1.86 -11.17 8.18
C HIS A 266 -0.70 -12.14 8.45
N GLN A 267 -0.53 -12.54 9.72
CA GLN A 267 0.60 -13.36 10.21
C GLN A 267 0.69 -14.74 9.52
N GLY A 268 -0.43 -15.30 9.08
CA GLY A 268 -0.45 -16.55 8.30
C GLY A 268 0.31 -16.45 6.97
N LYS A 269 0.60 -15.25 6.46
CA LYS A 269 1.41 -15.05 5.25
C LYS A 269 2.89 -14.76 5.54
N SER A 270 3.25 -14.19 6.71
CA SER A 270 4.67 -13.88 7.01
C SER A 270 5.57 -15.12 7.08
N ASN A 271 5.01 -16.32 7.25
CA ASN A 271 5.78 -17.57 7.26
C ASN A 271 6.19 -18.06 5.86
N PHE A 272 5.51 -17.63 4.80
CA PHE A 272 5.81 -17.98 3.40
C PHE A 272 6.68 -16.92 2.69
N TYR A 273 6.85 -15.76 3.33
CA TYR A 273 7.86 -14.76 2.99
C TYR A 273 9.09 -14.97 3.90
N PRO A 274 10.01 -15.89 3.54
CA PRO A 274 11.29 -15.89 4.21
C PRO A 274 11.98 -14.53 4.01
N ILE A 275 12.71 -14.16 5.04
CA ILE A 275 13.73 -13.12 5.07
C ILE A 275 14.57 -13.19 3.77
N LYS A 276 14.45 -12.15 2.93
CA LYS A 276 15.13 -11.94 1.62
C LYS A 276 14.75 -12.86 0.44
N GLY A 277 15.06 -12.36 -0.76
CA GLY A 277 14.62 -12.81 -2.08
C GLY A 277 14.74 -14.31 -2.41
N ARG A 278 13.63 -14.86 -2.95
CA ARG A 278 13.61 -15.90 -3.99
C ARG A 278 12.26 -15.87 -4.69
N GLY A 279 12.06 -14.87 -5.54
CA GLY A 279 10.77 -14.55 -6.16
C GLY A 279 9.96 -13.56 -5.33
N HIS A 280 9.59 -12.45 -5.97
CA HIS A 280 8.89 -11.29 -5.42
C HIS A 280 9.53 -10.57 -4.20
N ASN A 281 10.83 -10.70 -3.95
CA ASN A 281 11.51 -10.02 -2.82
C ASN A 281 12.99 -9.69 -3.09
N PHE A 282 13.56 -8.78 -2.31
CA PHE A 282 14.84 -8.08 -2.50
C PHE A 282 16.11 -8.86 -2.08
N ASP A 283 17.24 -8.45 -2.68
CA ASP A 283 18.65 -8.70 -2.31
C ASP A 283 19.34 -10.03 -2.70
N SER A 284 19.49 -10.20 -4.02
CA SER A 284 20.73 -10.55 -4.76
C SER A 284 21.52 -11.84 -4.45
N LEU A 285 21.66 -12.69 -5.48
CA LEU A 285 22.92 -12.80 -6.24
C LEU A 285 22.62 -13.28 -7.68
N ALA A 286 23.08 -12.50 -8.67
CA ALA A 286 23.15 -12.76 -10.12
C ALA A 286 22.39 -13.96 -10.73
N MET A 287 21.17 -13.73 -11.24
CA MET A 287 20.88 -13.59 -12.69
C MET A 287 19.37 -13.36 -12.95
N GLN A 288 19.06 -12.34 -13.75
CA GLN A 288 17.76 -12.05 -14.41
C GLN A 288 16.45 -12.18 -13.59
N GLY A 289 15.96 -11.04 -13.09
CA GLY A 289 14.51 -10.76 -13.14
C GLY A 289 13.65 -10.93 -11.88
N GLU A 290 14.15 -10.70 -10.66
CA GLU A 290 13.27 -10.64 -9.48
C GLU A 290 12.43 -9.34 -9.49
N ALA A 291 11.13 -9.46 -9.73
CA ALA A 291 10.19 -8.33 -9.69
C ALA A 291 9.84 -7.98 -8.22
N ASN A 292 10.25 -6.81 -7.75
CA ASN A 292 9.95 -6.33 -6.39
C ASN A 292 8.47 -5.90 -6.27
N ILE A 293 7.58 -6.83 -5.91
CA ILE A 293 6.12 -6.61 -5.81
C ILE A 293 5.70 -6.49 -4.34
N SER A 294 5.15 -5.33 -3.97
CA SER A 294 4.56 -5.04 -2.64
C SER A 294 3.11 -5.53 -2.53
N CYS A 295 2.56 -5.69 -1.32
CA CYS A 295 1.14 -6.01 -1.16
C CYS A 295 0.25 -4.96 -1.87
N LEU A 296 0.61 -3.67 -1.78
CA LEU A 296 -0.12 -2.56 -2.41
C LEU A 296 0.11 -2.42 -3.93
N ALA A 297 0.96 -3.25 -4.53
CA ALA A 297 0.98 -3.41 -5.99
C ALA A 297 -0.23 -4.24 -6.46
N CYS A 298 -0.64 -5.27 -5.71
CA CYS A 298 -1.74 -6.15 -6.08
C CYS A 298 -3.06 -5.86 -5.36
N HIS A 299 -3.03 -5.25 -4.18
CA HIS A 299 -4.22 -4.97 -3.34
C HIS A 299 -4.46 -3.47 -3.09
N GLU A 300 -5.74 -3.08 -3.03
CA GLU A 300 -6.18 -1.82 -2.41
C GLU A 300 -6.23 -1.98 -0.88
N SER A 301 -5.98 -0.91 -0.12
CA SER A 301 -5.94 -0.98 1.35
C SER A 301 -7.30 -0.88 2.04
N HIS A 302 -8.29 -0.26 1.39
CA HIS A 302 -9.61 0.01 1.98
C HIS A 302 -10.70 -0.90 1.40
N ALA A 303 -10.99 -0.74 0.12
CA ALA A 303 -12.02 -1.48 -0.62
C ALA A 303 -11.70 -1.53 -2.12
N ALA A 304 -12.23 -2.54 -2.81
CA ALA A 304 -11.98 -2.78 -4.23
C ALA A 304 -13.25 -3.18 -4.99
N ASN A 305 -13.23 -2.94 -6.31
CA ASN A 305 -14.27 -3.41 -7.24
C ASN A 305 -14.12 -4.91 -7.61
N LEU A 306 -13.04 -5.56 -7.15
CA LEU A 306 -12.76 -6.97 -7.38
C LEU A 306 -12.75 -7.74 -6.05
N PRO A 307 -12.91 -9.08 -6.07
CA PRO A 307 -12.67 -9.92 -4.91
C PRO A 307 -11.24 -9.79 -4.34
N TYR A 308 -11.05 -10.22 -3.08
CA TYR A 308 -9.74 -10.28 -2.40
C TYR A 308 -8.94 -8.97 -2.39
N LEU A 309 -9.62 -7.81 -2.33
CA LEU A 309 -9.04 -6.47 -2.38
C LEU A 309 -8.20 -6.19 -3.64
N LEU A 310 -8.33 -6.97 -4.71
CA LEU A 310 -7.47 -6.83 -5.89
C LEU A 310 -7.67 -5.49 -6.60
N ARG A 311 -6.56 -4.87 -7.01
CA ARG A 311 -6.57 -3.62 -7.80
C ARG A 311 -7.05 -3.92 -9.22
N THR A 312 -7.87 -3.03 -9.78
CA THR A 312 -8.24 -3.11 -11.20
C THR A 312 -7.08 -2.81 -12.15
N LEU A 313 -6.05 -2.13 -11.64
CA LEU A 313 -4.80 -1.81 -12.35
C LEU A 313 -3.59 -2.06 -11.42
N PRO A 314 -3.13 -3.31 -11.27
CA PRO A 314 -2.01 -3.66 -10.38
C PRO A 314 -0.63 -3.12 -10.86
N LYS A 315 -0.59 -2.52 -12.06
CA LYS A 315 0.57 -1.78 -12.59
C LYS A 315 0.06 -0.55 -13.35
N SER A 316 0.73 0.57 -13.19
CA SER A 316 0.42 1.81 -13.92
C SER A 316 0.51 1.59 -15.43
N GLY A 317 -0.57 1.86 -16.16
CA GLY A 317 -0.64 1.63 -17.62
C GLY A 317 -0.87 0.17 -18.05
N ALA A 318 -1.29 -0.70 -17.13
CA ALA A 318 -1.68 -2.08 -17.47
C ALA A 318 -3.12 -2.17 -18.02
N MET A 319 -3.48 -3.36 -18.51
CA MET A 319 -4.86 -3.72 -18.88
C MET A 319 -5.77 -3.72 -17.64
N GLU A 320 -7.01 -3.28 -17.81
CA GLU A 320 -8.02 -3.32 -16.75
C GLU A 320 -8.42 -4.78 -16.42
N VAL A 321 -8.28 -5.13 -15.14
CA VAL A 321 -8.63 -6.43 -14.59
C VAL A 321 -10.15 -6.50 -14.42
N THR A 322 -10.83 -7.24 -15.29
CA THR A 322 -12.29 -7.39 -15.29
C THR A 322 -12.71 -8.80 -14.87
N GLY A 323 -13.43 -8.91 -13.75
CA GLY A 323 -14.17 -10.11 -13.34
C GLY A 323 -13.38 -11.33 -12.84
N VAL A 324 -12.15 -11.58 -13.31
CA VAL A 324 -11.34 -12.76 -12.95
C VAL A 324 -9.88 -12.43 -12.61
N ASN A 325 -9.37 -13.09 -11.57
CA ASN A 325 -8.00 -12.93 -11.05
C ASN A 325 -6.91 -13.25 -12.09
N ALA A 326 -7.17 -14.14 -13.04
CA ALA A 326 -6.24 -14.46 -14.13
C ALA A 326 -5.75 -13.19 -14.82
N SER A 327 -6.65 -12.24 -15.13
CA SER A 327 -6.27 -10.99 -15.80
C SER A 327 -5.30 -10.12 -14.97
N ALA A 328 -5.38 -10.16 -13.63
CA ALA A 328 -4.43 -9.49 -12.73
C ALA A 328 -3.04 -10.15 -12.73
N CYS A 329 -2.97 -11.48 -12.77
CA CYS A 329 -1.69 -12.18 -12.91
C CYS A 329 -1.05 -11.87 -14.27
N LEU A 330 -1.84 -11.97 -15.34
CA LEU A 330 -1.37 -11.78 -16.71
C LEU A 330 -0.85 -10.37 -17.00
N THR A 331 -1.18 -9.31 -16.23
CA THR A 331 -0.58 -7.96 -16.46
C THR A 331 0.95 -7.95 -16.37
N CYS A 332 1.52 -8.88 -15.60
CA CYS A 332 2.97 -9.10 -15.51
C CYS A 332 3.38 -10.39 -16.25
N HIS A 333 2.53 -11.42 -16.18
CA HIS A 333 2.74 -12.73 -16.76
C HIS A 333 2.28 -12.81 -18.24
N GLN A 334 2.96 -12.06 -19.12
CA GLN A 334 2.64 -11.99 -20.56
C GLN A 334 3.42 -12.99 -21.43
N VAL A 335 4.73 -13.13 -21.18
CA VAL A 335 5.68 -13.91 -22.01
C VAL A 335 6.48 -14.87 -21.13
N PRO A 336 6.98 -16.02 -21.63
CA PRO A 336 7.65 -17.04 -20.84
C PRO A 336 8.80 -16.50 -19.97
N LEU A 337 8.97 -17.01 -18.74
CA LEU A 337 10.01 -16.57 -17.81
C LEU A 337 11.43 -17.02 -18.21
N SER A 338 11.54 -17.95 -19.16
CA SER A 338 12.80 -18.40 -19.75
C SER A 338 12.66 -18.56 -21.27
N ASN A 339 13.77 -18.56 -21.99
CA ASN A 339 13.80 -18.97 -23.40
C ASN A 339 13.92 -20.50 -23.58
N THR A 340 13.89 -21.28 -22.49
CA THR A 340 13.99 -22.73 -22.53
C THR A 340 12.61 -23.34 -22.76
N ARG A 341 12.51 -24.26 -23.73
CA ARG A 341 11.27 -25.01 -24.04
C ARG A 341 10.65 -25.69 -22.80
N ASP A 342 11.52 -26.09 -21.87
CA ASP A 342 11.27 -26.65 -20.53
C ASP A 342 10.30 -25.87 -19.63
N ASN A 343 9.95 -24.62 -19.95
CA ASN A 343 8.90 -23.95 -19.22
C ASN A 343 7.51 -24.53 -19.56
N ALA A 344 6.84 -25.05 -18.51
CA ALA A 344 5.43 -25.41 -18.59
C ALA A 344 4.49 -24.21 -18.78
N TRP A 345 5.04 -22.98 -18.94
CA TRP A 345 4.33 -21.70 -18.90
C TRP A 345 4.73 -20.80 -20.08
N ASN A 346 3.90 -20.77 -21.12
CA ASN A 346 4.16 -20.04 -22.37
C ASN A 346 3.53 -18.62 -22.41
N GLY A 347 3.32 -17.99 -21.25
CA GLY A 347 2.72 -16.65 -21.20
C GLY A 347 1.19 -16.63 -21.26
N ALA A 348 0.65 -15.41 -21.35
CA ALA A 348 -0.78 -15.14 -21.51
C ALA A 348 -1.35 -15.74 -22.81
N ALA A 349 -0.54 -15.81 -23.87
CA ALA A 349 -0.94 -16.28 -25.19
C ALA A 349 -1.41 -17.73 -25.18
N ALA A 350 -0.64 -18.66 -24.60
CA ALA A 350 -1.02 -20.08 -24.52
C ALA A 350 -2.22 -20.32 -23.59
N TYR A 351 -2.29 -19.58 -22.48
CA TYR A 351 -3.41 -19.65 -21.55
C TYR A 351 -4.73 -19.20 -22.20
N ASN A 352 -4.72 -18.06 -22.90
CA ASN A 352 -5.90 -17.55 -23.61
C ASN A 352 -6.24 -18.39 -24.84
N GLY A 353 -5.23 -18.81 -25.62
CA GLY A 353 -5.40 -19.60 -26.86
C GLY A 353 -5.98 -20.99 -26.63
N SER A 354 -5.72 -21.60 -25.47
CA SER A 354 -6.37 -22.86 -25.03
C SER A 354 -7.76 -22.65 -24.37
N GLY A 355 -8.33 -21.45 -24.47
CA GLY A 355 -9.67 -21.11 -23.96
C GLY A 355 -9.73 -20.75 -22.47
N GLY A 356 -8.59 -20.45 -21.84
CA GLY A 356 -8.35 -20.14 -20.42
C GLY A 356 -9.55 -19.80 -19.52
N LYS A 357 -10.14 -20.83 -18.89
CA LYS A 357 -11.26 -20.73 -17.94
C LYS A 357 -10.86 -20.83 -16.46
N ASP A 358 -9.63 -21.23 -16.17
CA ASP A 358 -9.23 -21.70 -14.85
C ASP A 358 -8.70 -20.58 -13.95
N ASN A 359 -9.24 -20.49 -12.74
CA ASN A 359 -8.74 -19.58 -11.71
C ASN A 359 -7.31 -19.97 -11.32
N CYS A 360 -6.33 -19.08 -11.54
CA CYS A 360 -4.92 -19.35 -11.23
C CYS A 360 -4.67 -19.80 -9.78
N PHE A 361 -5.54 -19.40 -8.84
CA PHE A 361 -5.44 -19.75 -7.42
C PHE A 361 -5.83 -21.20 -7.09
N VAL A 362 -6.36 -21.96 -8.06
CA VAL A 362 -6.59 -23.41 -7.93
C VAL A 362 -5.24 -24.13 -7.81
N CYS A 363 -4.29 -23.79 -8.69
CA CYS A 363 -2.95 -24.38 -8.71
C CYS A 363 -1.95 -23.58 -7.87
N HIS A 364 -2.09 -22.25 -7.77
CA HIS A 364 -1.07 -21.37 -7.19
C HIS A 364 -1.50 -20.58 -5.95
N ASP A 365 -0.56 -20.35 -5.03
CA ASP A 365 -0.69 -19.27 -4.03
C ASP A 365 0.26 -18.13 -4.44
N PRO A 366 -0.25 -16.94 -4.84
CA PRO A 366 0.61 -15.82 -5.25
C PRO A 366 1.47 -15.26 -4.10
N HIS A 367 1.11 -15.56 -2.85
CA HIS A 367 1.88 -15.19 -1.65
C HIS A 367 3.04 -16.18 -1.38
N GLY A 368 3.15 -17.24 -2.19
CA GLY A 368 4.05 -18.36 -1.97
C GLY A 368 3.48 -19.40 -1.01
N THR A 369 4.01 -20.62 -1.12
CA THR A 369 3.70 -21.75 -0.25
C THR A 369 4.92 -22.18 0.55
N ALA A 370 4.71 -22.98 1.60
CA ALA A 370 5.84 -23.57 2.31
C ALA A 370 6.56 -24.52 1.36
N MET A 371 7.88 -24.36 1.26
CA MET A 371 8.75 -25.46 0.89
C MET A 371 8.69 -26.47 2.03
N ASP A 372 7.76 -27.42 1.92
CA ASP A 372 7.72 -28.57 2.81
C ASP A 372 9.04 -29.32 2.69
N SER A 373 9.81 -29.37 3.79
CA SER A 373 11.10 -30.04 3.86
C SER A 373 11.01 -31.56 3.71
N ALA A 374 9.81 -32.14 3.78
CA ALA A 374 9.56 -33.54 3.46
C ALA A 374 9.41 -33.80 1.95
N VAL A 375 9.22 -32.77 1.12
CA VAL A 375 9.06 -32.92 -0.34
C VAL A 375 10.44 -32.90 -1.03
N PRO A 376 10.78 -33.92 -1.85
CA PRO A 376 12.08 -34.00 -2.52
C PRO A 376 12.43 -32.78 -3.40
N PRO A 377 13.72 -32.44 -3.55
CA PRO A 377 14.18 -31.42 -4.49
C PRO A 377 13.68 -31.72 -5.91
N GLY A 378 12.92 -30.79 -6.49
CA GLY A 378 12.31 -30.94 -7.82
C GLY A 378 10.82 -31.32 -7.85
N MET A 379 10.17 -31.54 -6.70
CA MET A 379 8.75 -31.89 -6.62
C MET A 379 7.80 -30.78 -6.13
N ASN A 380 8.33 -29.61 -5.76
CA ASN A 380 7.52 -28.46 -5.36
C ASN A 380 8.13 -27.16 -5.87
N SER A 381 7.31 -26.30 -6.48
CA SER A 381 7.70 -24.95 -6.86
C SER A 381 7.08 -23.96 -5.87
N LYS A 382 7.81 -22.90 -5.50
CA LYS A 382 7.48 -21.97 -4.40
C LYS A 382 6.08 -21.35 -4.45
N TYR A 383 5.37 -21.44 -5.57
CA TYR A 383 4.05 -20.86 -5.78
C TYR A 383 2.97 -21.90 -6.10
N LEU A 384 3.23 -23.20 -6.02
CA LEU A 384 2.19 -24.22 -6.16
C LEU A 384 1.56 -24.53 -4.81
N ASN A 385 0.24 -24.67 -4.80
CA ASN A 385 -0.55 -25.03 -3.62
C ASN A 385 -0.19 -26.43 -3.08
N TYR A 386 0.23 -27.34 -3.96
CA TYR A 386 0.46 -28.76 -3.69
C TYR A 386 1.69 -29.29 -4.44
N SER A 387 2.09 -30.53 -4.18
CA SER A 387 3.16 -31.21 -4.92
C SER A 387 2.85 -31.32 -6.42
N TYR A 388 3.91 -31.24 -7.22
CA TYR A 388 3.91 -31.51 -8.65
C TYR A 388 5.34 -31.86 -9.09
N ASP A 389 5.60 -33.15 -9.34
CA ASP A 389 6.90 -33.64 -9.78
C ASP A 389 7.29 -33.05 -11.15
N VAL A 390 8.40 -32.30 -11.16
CA VAL A 390 9.02 -31.75 -12.36
C VAL A 390 10.44 -32.30 -12.60
N ALA A 391 10.85 -33.38 -11.95
CA ALA A 391 12.04 -34.12 -12.35
C ALA A 391 11.81 -34.81 -13.70
N TYR A 392 12.78 -34.76 -14.62
CA TYR A 392 12.67 -35.45 -15.90
C TYR A 392 12.96 -36.95 -15.76
N SER A 393 12.33 -37.75 -16.62
CA SER A 393 12.40 -39.21 -16.58
C SER A 393 13.77 -39.88 -16.82
N PRO A 394 14.85 -39.28 -17.42
CA PRO A 394 16.14 -39.96 -17.65
C PRO A 394 16.86 -40.57 -16.43
N ALA A 395 16.38 -40.34 -15.21
CA ALA A 395 16.87 -40.96 -13.98
C ALA A 395 15.75 -41.54 -13.09
N ARG A 396 14.50 -41.64 -13.58
CA ARG A 396 13.34 -42.00 -12.74
C ARG A 396 13.14 -43.52 -12.70
N THR A 397 13.55 -44.13 -11.60
CA THR A 397 13.32 -45.55 -11.28
C THR A 397 12.04 -45.80 -10.48
N ALA A 398 11.35 -44.74 -10.07
CA ALA A 398 10.13 -44.81 -9.25
C ALA A 398 8.87 -44.86 -10.13
N VAL A 399 7.97 -45.79 -9.78
CA VAL A 399 6.61 -45.96 -10.33
C VAL A 399 5.75 -44.73 -9.96
N PHE A 400 4.76 -44.39 -10.78
CA PHE A 400 3.78 -43.35 -10.49
C PHE A 400 3.16 -43.45 -9.09
N ASN A 401 3.12 -42.31 -8.40
CA ASN A 401 2.46 -42.09 -7.13
C ASN A 401 1.60 -40.82 -7.24
N GLU A 402 0.31 -40.93 -6.91
CA GLU A 402 -0.64 -39.82 -6.96
C GLU A 402 -0.21 -38.63 -6.08
N ALA A 403 0.43 -38.92 -4.93
CA ALA A 403 0.89 -37.91 -3.99
C ALA A 403 1.99 -37.00 -4.55
N ASP A 404 2.73 -37.42 -5.58
CA ASP A 404 3.75 -36.61 -6.24
C ASP A 404 3.13 -35.53 -7.15
N TYR A 405 1.85 -35.67 -7.49
CA TYR A 405 1.10 -34.83 -8.42
C TYR A 405 -0.21 -34.29 -7.83
N ASN A 406 -0.26 -34.07 -6.51
CA ASN A 406 -1.47 -33.55 -5.83
C ASN A 406 -2.05 -32.29 -6.49
N THR A 407 -1.24 -31.47 -7.17
CA THR A 407 -1.72 -30.31 -7.96
C THR A 407 -2.76 -30.70 -9.03
N CYS A 408 -2.68 -31.91 -9.59
CA CYS A 408 -3.62 -32.41 -10.59
C CYS A 408 -4.81 -33.17 -9.96
N PHE A 409 -4.56 -33.98 -8.94
CA PHE A 409 -5.56 -34.91 -8.39
C PHE A 409 -6.43 -34.30 -7.27
N ARG A 410 -5.92 -33.30 -6.55
CA ARG A 410 -6.66 -32.72 -5.42
C ARG A 410 -7.91 -32.00 -5.88
N SER A 411 -8.98 -32.11 -5.08
CA SER A 411 -10.30 -31.52 -5.35
C SER A 411 -11.08 -32.19 -6.49
N GLY A 412 -10.63 -33.36 -6.98
CA GLY A 412 -11.36 -34.16 -7.97
C GLY A 412 -11.25 -33.66 -9.42
N CYS A 413 -10.28 -32.80 -9.72
CA CYS A 413 -10.01 -32.35 -11.09
C CYS A 413 -9.55 -33.49 -12.01
N HIS A 414 -8.80 -34.45 -11.45
CA HIS A 414 -8.44 -35.73 -12.05
C HIS A 414 -8.55 -36.83 -11.00
N SER A 415 -8.70 -38.08 -11.43
CA SER A 415 -8.61 -39.26 -10.56
C SER A 415 -7.54 -40.22 -11.07
N ALA A 416 -6.69 -40.73 -10.16
CA ALA A 416 -5.74 -41.79 -10.49
C ALA A 416 -6.44 -43.10 -10.90
N SER A 417 -7.64 -43.39 -10.35
CA SER A 417 -8.44 -44.56 -10.76
C SER A 417 -8.85 -44.51 -12.23
N ASP A 418 -9.07 -43.31 -12.75
CA ASP A 418 -9.62 -43.11 -14.10
C ASP A 418 -8.48 -43.01 -15.12
N LEU A 419 -7.35 -42.41 -14.72
CA LEU A 419 -6.13 -42.41 -15.53
C LEU A 419 -5.51 -43.79 -15.67
N LEU A 420 -5.47 -44.60 -14.60
CA LEU A 420 -4.88 -45.95 -14.64
C LEU A 420 -5.91 -47.05 -14.98
N GLY A 421 -7.20 -46.76 -14.87
CA GLY A 421 -8.27 -47.72 -15.16
C GLY A 421 -8.60 -47.89 -16.64
N THR A 422 -9.63 -48.70 -16.93
CA THR A 422 -10.08 -48.99 -18.31
C THR A 422 -10.83 -47.85 -18.99
N ASN A 423 -11.19 -46.80 -18.25
CA ASN A 423 -12.05 -45.69 -18.70
C ASN A 423 -11.28 -44.50 -19.28
N THR A 424 -9.99 -44.66 -19.58
CA THR A 424 -9.23 -43.69 -20.38
C THR A 424 -9.68 -43.70 -21.85
N ASN A 425 -9.62 -42.53 -22.51
CA ASN A 425 -9.72 -42.39 -23.97
C ASN A 425 -8.34 -42.50 -24.66
N PHE A 426 -7.24 -42.43 -23.90
CA PHE A 426 -5.87 -42.55 -24.40
C PHE A 426 -5.45 -44.02 -24.42
N LYS A 427 -5.67 -44.69 -25.55
CA LYS A 427 -5.43 -46.15 -25.75
C LYS A 427 -4.66 -46.44 -27.03
N ASP A 428 -3.84 -47.49 -27.00
CA ASP A 428 -3.12 -48.05 -28.15
C ASP A 428 -4.06 -48.96 -28.95
N ALA A 429 -4.42 -48.61 -30.18
CA ALA A 429 -5.09 -49.51 -31.12
C ALA A 429 -4.03 -50.22 -31.97
N PRO A 430 -4.11 -51.55 -32.15
CA PRO A 430 -5.28 -52.42 -31.91
C PRO A 430 -5.32 -53.11 -30.52
N SER A 431 -4.39 -52.83 -29.62
CA SER A 431 -4.20 -53.61 -28.37
C SER A 431 -5.11 -53.19 -27.20
N ALA A 432 -5.85 -52.09 -27.33
CA ALA A 432 -6.71 -51.47 -26.31
C ALA A 432 -6.00 -51.10 -24.98
N VAL A 433 -4.68 -51.14 -24.95
CA VAL A 433 -3.86 -50.87 -23.77
C VAL A 433 -4.01 -49.42 -23.33
N ASN A 434 -4.27 -49.19 -22.04
CA ASN A 434 -4.25 -47.86 -21.44
C ASN A 434 -2.85 -47.27 -21.56
N LEU A 435 -2.72 -46.16 -22.29
CA LEU A 435 -1.44 -45.53 -22.52
C LEU A 435 -0.96 -44.67 -21.34
N HIS A 436 -1.85 -44.15 -20.50
CA HIS A 436 -1.43 -43.54 -19.24
C HIS A 436 -0.82 -44.62 -18.33
N GLU A 437 -1.49 -45.76 -18.17
CA GLU A 437 -0.97 -46.90 -17.40
C GLU A 437 0.41 -47.34 -17.91
N LYS A 438 0.55 -47.56 -19.24
CA LYS A 438 1.81 -47.94 -19.91
C LYS A 438 2.97 -46.97 -19.63
N HIS A 439 2.72 -45.66 -19.66
CA HIS A 439 3.77 -44.63 -19.50
C HIS A 439 4.04 -44.21 -18.05
N LEU A 440 3.13 -44.50 -17.12
CA LEU A 440 3.22 -44.09 -15.71
C LEU A 440 3.65 -45.23 -14.77
N THR A 441 3.40 -46.50 -15.12
CA THR A 441 3.49 -47.63 -14.18
C THR A 441 4.56 -48.69 -14.50
N ALA A 442 5.46 -48.43 -15.47
CA ALA A 442 6.54 -49.33 -15.86
C ALA A 442 6.12 -50.78 -16.23
N LEU A 443 4.90 -50.97 -16.76
CA LEU A 443 4.36 -52.30 -17.15
C LEU A 443 5.03 -52.97 -18.37
N VAL A 444 6.14 -52.43 -18.88
CA VAL A 444 6.90 -53.00 -20.00
C VAL A 444 8.37 -53.10 -19.59
N THR A 445 9.00 -54.24 -19.89
CA THR A 445 10.35 -54.62 -19.46
C THR A 445 11.49 -53.90 -20.20
N THR A 446 11.28 -52.62 -20.52
CA THR A 446 12.29 -51.68 -21.03
C THR A 446 12.32 -50.48 -20.10
N ASP A 447 13.51 -49.96 -19.78
CA ASP A 447 13.74 -48.95 -18.73
C ASP A 447 13.24 -47.52 -19.10
N GLN A 448 12.02 -47.42 -19.65
CA GLN A 448 11.47 -46.24 -20.34
C GLN A 448 10.07 -45.83 -19.82
N GLY A 449 9.45 -46.61 -18.92
CA GLY A 449 8.03 -46.51 -18.56
C GLY A 449 7.64 -45.62 -17.38
N ASN A 450 8.39 -44.55 -17.10
CA ASN A 450 8.19 -43.65 -15.94
C ASN A 450 8.06 -42.15 -16.34
N ALA A 451 7.33 -41.85 -17.41
CA ALA A 451 7.09 -40.47 -17.84
C ALA A 451 6.43 -39.63 -16.74
N VAL A 452 6.76 -38.34 -16.68
CA VAL A 452 6.11 -37.39 -15.75
C VAL A 452 5.08 -36.54 -16.49
N CYS A 453 4.00 -36.12 -15.83
CA CYS A 453 2.87 -35.44 -16.48
C CYS A 453 3.30 -34.26 -17.38
N LYS A 454 4.30 -33.47 -16.97
CA LYS A 454 4.81 -32.33 -17.76
C LYS A 454 5.56 -32.70 -19.04
N GLU A 455 5.94 -33.96 -19.27
CA GLU A 455 6.59 -34.37 -20.53
C GLU A 455 5.57 -34.43 -21.68
N CYS A 456 4.28 -34.68 -21.36
CA CYS A 456 3.19 -34.78 -22.33
C CYS A 456 2.08 -33.71 -22.16
N HIS A 457 2.07 -32.96 -21.05
CA HIS A 457 1.08 -31.93 -20.78
C HIS A 457 1.67 -30.54 -20.55
N ARG A 458 0.94 -29.53 -21.02
CA ARG A 458 1.13 -28.12 -20.70
C ARG A 458 -0.04 -27.61 -19.86
N PRO A 459 0.06 -27.60 -18.51
CA PRO A 459 -1.01 -27.14 -17.63
C PRO A 459 -1.54 -25.74 -17.98
N HIS A 460 -0.66 -24.84 -18.45
CA HIS A 460 -1.03 -23.47 -18.84
C HIS A 460 -1.60 -23.35 -20.26
N GLY A 461 -1.77 -24.44 -21.00
CA GLY A 461 -2.26 -24.43 -22.38
C GLY A 461 -1.22 -24.89 -23.39
N ALA A 462 -1.69 -25.55 -24.45
CA ALA A 462 -0.86 -26.00 -25.55
C ALA A 462 -0.37 -24.82 -26.42
N VAL A 463 0.53 -25.11 -27.37
CA VAL A 463 0.97 -24.16 -28.41
C VAL A 463 0.92 -24.78 -29.79
N GLU A 464 0.67 -23.96 -30.82
CA GLU A 464 0.40 -24.40 -32.19
C GLU A 464 1.53 -25.27 -32.78
N SER A 465 2.79 -25.00 -32.41
CA SER A 465 3.96 -25.76 -32.85
C SER A 465 4.02 -27.19 -32.32
N GLU A 466 3.32 -27.48 -31.22
CA GLU A 466 3.27 -28.80 -30.56
C GLU A 466 1.87 -29.44 -30.69
N ASN A 467 0.84 -28.63 -30.92
CA ASN A 467 -0.57 -29.01 -30.99
C ASN A 467 -1.34 -27.93 -31.80
N PRO A 468 -1.45 -28.08 -33.14
CA PRO A 468 -1.96 -27.02 -34.03
C PRO A 468 -3.41 -26.61 -33.77
N LEU A 469 -4.20 -27.49 -33.16
CA LEU A 469 -5.61 -27.26 -32.86
C LEU A 469 -5.82 -26.64 -31.48
N LEU A 470 -4.76 -26.52 -30.65
CA LEU A 470 -4.80 -26.04 -29.27
C LEU A 470 -5.80 -26.81 -28.38
N ARG A 471 -6.13 -28.05 -28.75
CA ARG A 471 -7.14 -28.91 -28.10
C ARG A 471 -6.50 -29.86 -27.10
N ALA A 472 -7.15 -30.00 -25.94
CA ALA A 472 -6.59 -30.64 -24.74
C ALA A 472 -5.29 -29.96 -24.26
N ARG A 473 -4.97 -30.06 -22.96
CA ARG A 473 -3.74 -29.49 -22.38
C ARG A 473 -2.51 -30.37 -22.70
N VAL A 474 -2.46 -30.97 -23.89
CA VAL A 474 -1.38 -31.84 -24.41
C VAL A 474 -0.37 -30.98 -25.16
N GLY A 475 0.91 -31.21 -24.87
CA GLY A 475 2.05 -30.52 -25.47
C GLY A 475 3.33 -30.98 -24.80
N PHE A 476 4.46 -30.70 -25.43
CA PHE A 476 5.76 -31.30 -25.12
C PHE A 476 6.75 -30.21 -24.69
N PRO A 477 6.63 -29.61 -23.49
CA PRO A 477 7.58 -28.60 -23.03
C PRO A 477 8.95 -29.21 -22.70
N ALA A 478 9.03 -30.49 -22.36
CA ALA A 478 10.30 -31.12 -22.00
C ALA A 478 11.29 -31.16 -23.18
N GLN A 479 12.52 -30.67 -22.97
CA GLN A 479 13.64 -30.80 -23.91
C GLN A 479 14.01 -32.26 -24.21
N SER A 480 13.71 -33.19 -23.31
CA SER A 480 13.88 -34.65 -23.51
C SER A 480 12.93 -35.24 -24.57
N VAL A 481 11.89 -34.50 -24.97
CA VAL A 481 11.01 -34.86 -26.07
C VAL A 481 11.41 -34.06 -27.30
N THR A 482 11.84 -34.69 -28.38
CA THR A 482 12.31 -34.00 -29.59
C THR A 482 11.43 -34.29 -30.79
N GLY A 483 11.67 -33.57 -31.89
CA GLY A 483 11.16 -33.98 -33.19
C GLY A 483 11.66 -35.38 -33.54
N LEU A 484 10.83 -36.11 -34.27
CA LEU A 484 11.14 -37.39 -34.86
C LEU A 484 11.87 -37.17 -36.19
N GLU A 485 13.03 -37.80 -36.36
CA GLU A 485 13.67 -37.87 -37.68
C GLU A 485 13.05 -39.00 -38.50
N LYS A 486 12.39 -38.68 -39.63
CA LYS A 486 11.94 -39.65 -40.63
C LYS A 486 12.47 -39.24 -42.01
N GLU A 487 13.18 -40.15 -42.68
CA GLU A 487 13.68 -39.97 -44.06
C GLU A 487 14.55 -38.71 -44.28
N GLY A 488 15.24 -38.23 -43.24
CA GLY A 488 16.06 -37.02 -43.28
C GLY A 488 15.27 -35.71 -43.08
N VAL A 489 14.02 -35.81 -42.63
CA VAL A 489 13.17 -34.68 -42.25
C VAL A 489 12.78 -34.81 -40.78
N THR A 490 13.08 -33.77 -40.00
CA THR A 490 12.57 -33.61 -38.63
C THR A 490 11.07 -33.28 -38.66
N ILE A 491 10.23 -34.13 -38.08
CA ILE A 491 8.79 -33.93 -37.93
C ILE A 491 8.40 -33.89 -36.44
N GLY A 492 7.63 -32.87 -36.06
CA GLY A 492 7.22 -32.65 -34.66
C GLY A 492 8.30 -32.05 -33.76
N PRO A 493 8.16 -32.14 -32.42
CA PRO A 493 7.23 -33.01 -31.70
C PRO A 493 5.79 -32.47 -31.76
N LEU A 494 4.87 -33.27 -32.29
CA LEU A 494 3.52 -32.86 -32.64
C LEU A 494 2.46 -33.80 -32.09
N PHE A 495 1.36 -33.22 -31.59
CA PHE A 495 0.11 -33.90 -31.26
C PHE A 495 -0.96 -33.47 -32.27
N SER A 496 -1.64 -34.46 -32.88
CA SER A 496 -2.80 -34.25 -33.75
C SER A 496 -4.03 -34.90 -33.13
N SER A 497 -5.17 -34.21 -33.13
CA SER A 497 -6.38 -34.65 -32.42
C SER A 497 -7.65 -34.00 -32.96
N ASP A 498 -8.47 -34.78 -33.66
CA ASP A 498 -9.76 -34.31 -34.16
C ASP A 498 -10.85 -34.26 -33.06
N LEU A 499 -10.67 -34.97 -31.94
CA LEU A 499 -11.65 -35.10 -30.86
C LEU A 499 -11.02 -35.04 -29.44
N PRO A 500 -11.69 -34.43 -28.44
CA PRO A 500 -11.17 -34.35 -27.07
C PRO A 500 -10.93 -35.73 -26.43
N GLY A 501 -9.68 -36.02 -26.08
CA GLY A 501 -9.27 -37.27 -25.44
C GLY A 501 -8.70 -38.33 -26.40
N GLU A 502 -8.74 -38.08 -27.70
CA GLU A 502 -8.11 -38.88 -28.76
C GLU A 502 -6.90 -38.13 -29.34
N GLY A 503 -6.00 -38.82 -30.05
CA GLY A 503 -4.98 -38.17 -30.87
C GLY A 503 -3.71 -38.99 -31.10
N SER A 504 -2.88 -38.57 -32.06
CA SER A 504 -1.64 -39.24 -32.44
C SER A 504 -0.42 -38.35 -32.17
N CYS A 505 0.69 -38.95 -31.75
CA CYS A 505 1.96 -38.26 -31.50
C CYS A 505 2.99 -38.56 -32.60
N SER A 506 3.64 -37.52 -33.12
CA SER A 506 4.84 -37.62 -33.97
C SER A 506 6.01 -36.98 -33.24
N LEU A 507 6.83 -37.77 -32.55
CA LEU A 507 7.91 -37.30 -31.66
C LEU A 507 8.96 -38.39 -31.36
N SER A 508 10.08 -38.01 -30.75
CA SER A 508 11.00 -38.94 -30.08
C SER A 508 11.03 -38.65 -28.58
N CYS A 509 10.92 -39.68 -27.74
CA CYS A 509 10.88 -39.58 -26.28
C CYS A 509 11.49 -40.83 -25.64
N HIS A 510 12.38 -40.67 -24.65
CA HIS A 510 13.07 -41.76 -23.95
C HIS A 510 13.78 -42.79 -24.87
N GLY A 511 14.24 -42.33 -26.05
CA GLY A 511 14.85 -43.16 -27.09
C GLY A 511 13.85 -43.96 -27.95
N ALA A 512 12.54 -43.78 -27.73
CA ALA A 512 11.48 -44.38 -28.52
C ALA A 512 10.83 -43.37 -29.47
N ASN A 513 10.70 -43.75 -30.74
CA ASN A 513 10.03 -42.96 -31.77
C ASN A 513 8.53 -43.28 -31.79
N HIS A 514 7.72 -42.24 -31.80
CA HIS A 514 6.26 -42.28 -31.86
C HIS A 514 5.85 -41.65 -33.20
N VAL A 515 5.06 -42.36 -34.02
CA VAL A 515 4.76 -41.96 -35.40
C VAL A 515 3.26 -42.03 -35.64
N ALA A 516 2.66 -40.95 -36.15
CA ALA A 516 1.27 -40.98 -36.58
C ALA A 516 1.09 -41.69 -37.94
N GLY A 517 0.20 -42.69 -38.01
CA GLY A 517 -0.41 -43.16 -39.26
C GLY A 517 0.31 -44.25 -40.07
N GLU A 518 1.24 -45.00 -39.46
CA GLU A 518 1.81 -46.23 -40.05
C GLU A 518 1.26 -47.45 -39.27
N PRO A 519 1.20 -48.67 -39.85
CA PRO A 519 0.68 -49.85 -39.18
C PRO A 519 1.57 -50.32 -38.02
N GLY A 520 1.36 -49.68 -36.87
CA GLY A 520 2.03 -49.89 -35.58
C GLY A 520 3.15 -48.88 -35.30
N PRO A 521 3.31 -48.39 -34.05
CA PRO A 521 2.41 -48.42 -32.89
C PRO A 521 1.65 -47.10 -32.69
N LEU A 522 0.59 -47.10 -31.86
CA LEU A 522 -0.19 -45.91 -31.44
C LEU A 522 -1.12 -45.26 -32.49
N GLU A 523 -2.05 -46.03 -33.04
CA GLU A 523 -3.35 -45.44 -33.41
C GLU A 523 -4.18 -45.24 -32.14
N ILE A 524 -4.94 -44.14 -32.01
CA ILE A 524 -5.82 -43.90 -30.85
C ILE A 524 -7.25 -43.76 -31.32
N ASN A 525 -8.08 -44.75 -31.00
CA ASN A 525 -9.50 -44.83 -31.37
C ASN A 525 -10.38 -45.04 -30.13
N SER A 526 -11.59 -44.47 -30.14
CA SER A 526 -12.39 -44.20 -28.94
C SER A 526 -13.49 -45.22 -28.61
N VAL A 527 -13.99 -45.12 -27.37
CA VAL A 527 -15.28 -45.70 -26.97
C VAL A 527 -16.02 -44.72 -26.04
N TYR A 528 -16.99 -43.99 -26.60
CA TYR A 528 -18.12 -43.28 -25.96
C TYR A 528 -17.86 -42.33 -24.76
N SER A 529 -18.26 -41.07 -24.95
CA SER A 529 -18.44 -40.11 -23.87
C SER A 529 -19.78 -40.31 -23.14
N GLN A 530 -19.77 -40.10 -21.81
CA GLN A 530 -20.94 -39.62 -21.09
C GLN A 530 -20.60 -38.29 -20.42
N SER A 531 -21.42 -37.28 -20.69
CA SER A 531 -21.35 -35.96 -20.05
C SER A 531 -22.05 -35.98 -18.69
N ILE A 532 -21.36 -35.54 -17.64
CA ILE A 532 -21.93 -35.15 -16.35
C ILE A 532 -21.18 -33.88 -15.86
N PRO A 533 -21.77 -33.08 -14.96
CA PRO A 533 -22.32 -31.76 -15.27
C PRO A 533 -21.38 -30.57 -15.02
#